data_AF-A0A4Q5QQ62-F1
#
_entry.id   AF-A0A4Q5QQ62-F1
#
_cell.length_a   1.000
_cell.length_b   1.000
_cell.length_c   1.000
_cell.angle_alpha   90.00
_cell.angle_beta   90.00
_cell.angle_gamma   90.00
#
_symmetry.space_group_name_H-M   'P 1'
#
loop_
_entity.id
_entity.type
_entity.pdbx_description
1 polymer ?
#
loop_
_entity_poly.entity_id
_entity_poly.type
_entity_poly.pdbx_seq_one_letter_code
_entity_poly.pdbx_strand_id
1 'polypeptide(L)'
;MMKSGIPHERRSNNNITERPSLKEKFAALKNLPRFFALVWQTNHWLTIANALLRIAKSAMPVAILYVGKLIIDEVISLSGNPGSSNTYLWELVAAEFGLAILSDALSRAISLVD
;
A
#
# COMPACT_ATOMS: atom_id res chain seq x y z
N MET A 1 -2.60 -50.05 -58.76
CA MET A 1 -2.48 -49.68 -57.33
C MET A 1 -1.37 -48.62 -57.23
N MET A 2 -1.67 -47.31 -57.15
CA MET A 2 -1.97 -46.52 -55.92
C MET A 2 -0.81 -46.61 -54.91
N LYS A 3 -0.18 -45.54 -54.40
CA LYS A 3 -0.45 -44.09 -54.46
C LYS A 3 0.81 -43.33 -53.99
N SER A 4 1.09 -42.22 -54.67
CA SER A 4 1.61 -40.92 -54.18
C SER A 4 2.73 -40.86 -53.13
N GLY A 5 3.75 -40.07 -53.46
CA GLY A 5 4.78 -39.59 -52.55
C GLY A 5 4.23 -38.87 -51.32
N ILE A 6 5.10 -38.74 -50.33
CA ILE A 6 4.84 -38.00 -49.10
C ILE A 6 5.46 -36.61 -49.24
N PRO A 7 4.68 -35.56 -49.53
CA PRO A 7 4.94 -34.23 -49.04
C PRO A 7 4.14 -34.00 -47.75
N HIS A 8 4.19 -32.78 -47.23
CA HIS A 8 3.55 -32.25 -46.02
C HIS A 8 4.42 -32.35 -44.75
N GLU A 9 4.70 -31.30 -44.01
CA GLU A 9 4.53 -29.86 -44.17
C GLU A 9 5.21 -29.28 -42.93
N ARG A 10 5.93 -28.15 -43.08
CA ARG A 10 6.48 -27.44 -41.93
C ARG A 10 5.33 -26.96 -41.04
N ARG A 11 5.16 -27.53 -39.84
CA ARG A 11 4.49 -26.80 -38.75
C ARG A 11 5.54 -26.10 -37.90
N SER A 12 5.91 -24.92 -38.38
CA SER A 12 6.40 -23.83 -37.54
C SER A 12 5.29 -23.51 -36.54
N ASN A 13 5.39 -24.01 -35.30
CA ASN A 13 4.56 -23.50 -34.22
C ASN A 13 5.38 -22.46 -33.46
N ASN A 14 5.47 -21.28 -34.07
CA ASN A 14 5.88 -20.07 -33.40
C ASN A 14 4.82 -19.74 -32.34
N ASN A 15 4.97 -20.32 -31.16
CA ASN A 15 4.28 -19.87 -29.96
C ASN A 15 4.93 -18.54 -29.55
N ILE A 16 4.65 -17.50 -30.33
CA ILE A 16 4.84 -16.11 -29.94
C ILE A 16 4.08 -15.99 -28.63
N THR A 17 4.81 -15.64 -27.58
CA THR A 17 4.32 -15.36 -26.23
C THR A 17 3.06 -14.49 -26.29
N GLU A 18 1.88 -15.12 -26.31
CA GLU A 18 0.61 -14.42 -26.18
C GLU A 18 0.60 -13.84 -24.78
N ARG A 19 0.61 -12.50 -24.71
CA ARG A 19 0.50 -11.77 -23.46
C ARG A 19 -0.84 -12.21 -22.85
N PRO A 20 -0.86 -12.78 -21.63
CA PRO A 20 -2.06 -13.34 -21.06
C PRO A 20 -3.18 -12.29 -21.09
N SER A 21 -4.33 -12.68 -21.64
CA SER A 21 -5.48 -11.80 -21.76
C SER A 21 -5.99 -11.43 -20.36
N LEU A 22 -6.72 -10.30 -20.22
CA LEU A 22 -7.28 -9.89 -18.93
C LEU A 22 -8.14 -10.98 -18.28
N LYS A 23 -8.76 -11.86 -19.10
CA LYS A 23 -9.56 -12.99 -18.64
C LYS A 23 -8.71 -14.10 -18.01
N GLU A 24 -7.52 -14.37 -18.54
CA GLU A 24 -6.58 -15.35 -17.99
C GLU A 24 -5.91 -14.81 -16.72
N LYS A 25 -5.65 -13.50 -16.65
CA LYS A 25 -5.20 -12.83 -15.42
C LYS A 25 -6.27 -12.90 -14.33
N PHE A 26 -7.55 -12.69 -14.67
CA PHE A 26 -8.67 -12.87 -13.73
C PHE A 26 -8.85 -14.33 -13.30
N ALA A 27 -8.64 -15.29 -14.19
CA ALA A 27 -8.68 -16.71 -13.84
C ALA A 27 -7.56 -17.08 -12.84
N ALA A 28 -6.37 -16.47 -12.96
CA ALA A 28 -5.29 -16.65 -12.00
C ALA A 28 -5.61 -16.06 -10.61
N LEU A 29 -6.37 -14.96 -10.55
CA LEU A 29 -6.83 -14.36 -9.28
C LEU A 29 -7.72 -15.29 -8.44
N LYS A 30 -8.38 -16.27 -9.06
CA LYS A 30 -9.23 -17.25 -8.36
C LYS A 30 -8.46 -18.11 -7.34
N ASN A 31 -7.13 -18.19 -7.45
CA ASN A 31 -6.30 -18.93 -6.50
C ASN A 31 -5.96 -18.13 -5.22
N LEU A 32 -6.07 -16.80 -5.22
CA LEU A 32 -5.80 -15.98 -4.03
C LEU A 32 -6.64 -16.35 -2.79
N PRO A 33 -7.96 -16.63 -2.86
CA PRO A 33 -8.72 -17.00 -1.66
C PRO A 33 -8.16 -18.25 -0.95
N ARG A 34 -7.62 -19.22 -1.70
CA ARG A 34 -6.95 -20.40 -1.12
C ARG A 34 -5.64 -20.02 -0.43
N PHE A 35 -4.87 -19.09 -1.01
CA PHE A 35 -3.66 -18.55 -0.37
C PHE A 35 -3.99 -17.78 0.92
N PHE A 36 -5.02 -16.93 0.92
CA PHE A 36 -5.45 -16.23 2.13
C PHE A 36 -5.91 -17.19 3.22
N ALA A 37 -6.59 -18.29 2.86
CA ALA A 37 -6.97 -19.33 3.82
C ALA A 37 -5.75 -20.02 4.48
N LEU A 38 -4.67 -20.27 3.71
CA LEU A 38 -3.41 -20.81 4.24
C LEU A 38 -2.72 -19.83 5.19
N VAL A 39 -2.69 -18.54 4.85
CA VAL A 39 -2.14 -17.48 5.72
C VAL A 39 -2.95 -17.37 7.02
N TRP A 40 -4.27 -17.48 6.93
CA TRP A 40 -5.17 -17.45 8.08
C TRP A 40 -5.00 -18.67 9.00
N GLN A 41 -4.65 -19.85 8.47
CA GLN A 41 -4.40 -21.05 9.28
C GLN A 41 -3.07 -21.01 10.04
N THR A 42 -2.07 -20.26 9.54
CA THR A 42 -0.75 -20.20 10.17
C THR A 42 -0.72 -19.29 11.40
N ASN A 43 -1.18 -18.03 11.27
CA ASN A 43 -1.31 -17.11 12.40
C ASN A 43 -2.22 -15.92 12.05
N HIS A 44 -3.50 -16.09 12.36
CA HIS A 44 -4.57 -15.13 12.12
C HIS A 44 -4.37 -13.82 12.89
N TRP A 45 -3.67 -13.86 14.03
CA TRP A 45 -3.36 -12.66 14.82
C TRP A 45 -2.34 -11.74 14.13
N LEU A 46 -1.29 -12.32 13.54
CA LEU A 46 -0.28 -11.56 12.79
C LEU A 46 -0.87 -10.93 11.52
N THR A 47 -1.78 -11.64 10.84
CA THR A 47 -2.44 -11.12 9.64
C THR A 47 -3.33 -9.91 9.95
N ILE A 48 -4.11 -9.98 11.03
CA ILE A 48 -4.92 -8.85 11.49
C ILE A 48 -4.04 -7.69 11.96
N ALA A 49 -2.98 -7.98 12.73
CA ALA A 49 -2.03 -6.96 13.18
C ALA A 49 -1.38 -6.23 12.00
N ASN A 50 -0.84 -6.96 11.03
CA ASN A 50 -0.22 -6.37 9.83
C ASN A 50 -1.23 -5.52 9.02
N ALA A 51 -2.47 -6.00 8.87
CA ALA A 51 -3.53 -5.24 8.22
C ALA A 51 -3.86 -3.92 8.95
N LEU A 52 -4.00 -3.97 10.28
CA LEU A 52 -4.25 -2.77 11.09
C LEU A 52 -3.08 -1.79 11.03
N LEU A 53 -1.84 -2.28 11.13
CA LEU A 53 -0.63 -1.46 11.01
C LEU A 53 -0.55 -0.80 9.63
N ARG A 54 -0.93 -1.51 8.56
CA ARG A 54 -0.98 -0.96 7.20
C ARG A 54 -2.03 0.15 7.05
N ILE A 55 -3.21 -0.04 7.64
CA ILE A 55 -4.26 0.99 7.65
C ILE A 55 -3.74 2.23 8.38
N ALA A 56 -3.19 2.07 9.58
CA ALA A 56 -2.58 3.17 10.32
C ALA A 56 -1.49 3.88 9.50
N LYS A 57 -0.61 3.12 8.81
CA LYS A 57 0.47 3.68 7.98
C LYS A 57 -0.09 4.51 6.83
N SER A 58 -1.18 4.05 6.21
CA SER A 58 -1.83 4.78 5.11
C SER A 58 -2.47 6.09 5.56
N ALA A 59 -2.85 6.20 6.85
CA ALA A 59 -3.39 7.43 7.43
C ALA A 59 -2.32 8.45 7.82
N MET A 60 -1.08 8.01 8.10
CA MET A 60 0.05 8.89 8.47
C MET A 60 0.26 10.09 7.51
N PRO A 61 0.36 9.92 6.17
CA PRO A 61 0.60 11.06 5.28
C PRO A 61 -0.53 12.11 5.34
N VAL A 62 -1.77 11.67 5.53
CA VAL A 62 -2.92 12.58 5.66
C VAL A 62 -2.88 13.32 7.01
N ALA A 63 -2.57 12.61 8.10
CA ALA A 63 -2.47 13.21 9.43
C ALA A 63 -1.36 14.28 9.50
N ILE A 64 -0.18 13.99 8.93
CA ILE A 64 0.94 14.94 8.85
C ILE A 64 0.55 16.19 8.07
N LEU A 65 -0.09 16.03 6.91
CA LEU A 65 -0.58 17.16 6.11
C LEU A 65 -1.61 18.01 6.86
N TYR A 66 -2.52 17.36 7.59
CA TYR A 66 -3.55 18.04 8.35
C TYR A 66 -2.97 18.89 9.49
N VAL A 67 -2.04 18.34 10.27
CA VAL A 67 -1.37 19.08 11.35
C VAL A 67 -0.49 20.19 10.78
N GLY A 68 0.25 19.93 9.70
CA GLY A 68 1.03 20.96 9.01
C GLY A 68 0.16 22.13 8.54
N LYS A 69 -1.04 21.84 8.01
CA LYS A 69 -2.02 22.89 7.67
C LYS A 69 -2.43 23.70 8.90
N LEU A 70 -2.78 23.07 10.02
CA LEU A 70 -3.17 23.77 11.25
C LEU A 70 -2.05 24.68 11.78
N ILE A 71 -0.79 24.23 11.70
CA ILE A 71 0.37 25.05 12.08
C ILE A 71 0.46 26.29 11.20
N ILE A 72 0.34 26.13 9.88
CA ILE A 72 0.39 27.25 8.94
C ILE A 72 -0.76 28.24 9.21
N ASP A 73 -1.98 27.74 9.40
CA ASP A 73 -3.15 28.57 9.69
C ASP A 73 -2.94 29.41 10.96
N GLU A 74 -2.38 28.81 12.02
CA GLU A 74 -2.09 29.52 13.28
C GLU A 74 -0.94 30.53 13.14
N VAL A 75 0.13 30.20 12.42
CA VAL A 75 1.24 31.13 12.14
C VAL A 75 0.74 32.37 11.40
N ILE A 76 -0.15 32.20 10.42
CA ILE A 76 -0.76 33.31 9.68
C ILE A 76 -1.63 34.16 10.62
N SER A 77 -2.44 33.53 11.48
CA SER A 77 -3.27 34.20 12.47
C SER A 77 -2.45 35.08 13.44
N LEU A 78 -1.38 34.53 14.00
CA LEU A 78 -0.48 35.22 14.92
C LEU A 78 0.32 36.34 14.25
N SER A 79 0.70 36.15 12.98
CA SER A 79 1.34 37.19 12.17
C SER A 79 0.44 38.42 11.98
N GLY A 80 -0.87 38.21 11.87
CA GLY A 80 -1.87 39.28 11.80
C GLY A 80 -2.19 39.95 13.13
N ASN A 81 -1.91 39.29 14.27
CA ASN A 81 -2.22 39.76 15.62
C ASN A 81 -1.06 39.46 16.60
N PRO A 82 0.04 40.23 16.58
CA PRO A 82 1.26 39.94 17.33
C PRO A 82 1.14 39.99 18.87
N GLY A 83 -0.06 40.25 19.42
CA GLY A 83 -0.35 40.20 20.86
C GLY A 83 -1.09 38.92 21.32
N SER A 84 -1.42 38.01 20.41
CA SER A 84 -2.12 36.76 20.75
C SER A 84 -1.18 35.71 21.37
N SER A 85 -1.78 34.78 22.10
CA SER A 85 -1.03 33.70 22.76
C SER A 85 -0.52 32.66 21.77
N ASN A 86 0.79 32.38 21.81
CA ASN A 86 1.43 31.35 20.97
C ASN A 86 1.32 29.93 21.55
N THR A 87 0.58 29.73 22.64
CA THR A 87 0.46 28.42 23.32
C THR A 87 -0.07 27.34 22.38
N TYR A 88 -1.11 27.67 21.61
CA TYR A 88 -1.74 26.71 20.70
C TYR A 88 -0.79 26.31 19.55
N LEU A 89 0.01 27.25 19.05
CA LEU A 89 1.04 26.94 18.05
C LEU A 89 2.05 25.91 18.57
N TRP A 90 2.54 26.07 19.81
CA TRP A 90 3.46 25.11 20.42
C TRP A 90 2.82 23.74 20.67
N GLU A 91 1.53 23.70 21.00
CA GLU A 91 0.76 22.45 21.12
C GLU A 91 0.69 21.71 19.78
N LEU A 92 0.42 22.44 18.68
CA LEU A 92 0.41 21.88 17.33
C LEU A 92 1.78 21.35 16.90
N VAL A 93 2.87 22.07 17.22
CA VAL A 93 4.24 21.61 16.95
C VAL A 93 4.57 20.36 17.75
N ALA A 94 4.16 20.29 19.02
CA ALA A 94 4.33 19.08 19.84
C ALA A 94 3.52 17.90 19.27
N ALA A 95 2.32 18.15 18.76
CA ALA A 95 1.50 17.15 18.09
C ALA A 95 2.16 16.65 16.78
N GLU A 96 2.72 17.54 15.96
CA GLU A 96 3.47 17.17 14.75
C GLU A 96 4.68 16.30 15.09
N PHE A 97 5.44 16.67 16.13
CA PHE A 97 6.56 15.88 16.61
C PHE A 97 6.12 14.48 17.09
N GLY A 98 5.00 14.41 17.82
CA GLY A 98 4.38 13.15 18.22
C GLY A 98 3.98 12.28 17.02
N LEU A 99 3.38 12.89 15.99
CA LEU A 99 3.05 12.20 14.74
C LEU A 99 4.30 11.70 14.01
N ALA A 100 5.39 12.48 14.00
CA ALA A 100 6.65 12.07 13.39
C ALA A 100 7.24 10.84 14.10
N ILE A 101 7.26 10.84 15.43
CA ILE A 101 7.69 9.67 16.23
C ILE A 101 6.78 8.47 15.95
N LEU A 102 5.47 8.67 15.95
CA LEU A 102 4.50 7.59 15.70
C LEU A 102 4.69 7.00 14.30
N SER A 103 4.92 7.83 13.29
CA SER A 103 5.18 7.41 11.91
C SER A 103 6.46 6.56 11.81
N ASP A 104 7.53 6.96 12.51
CA ASP A 104 8.77 6.18 12.56
C ASP A 104 8.57 4.85 13.31
N ALA A 105 7.95 4.90 14.50
CA ALA A 105 7.65 3.71 15.30
C ALA A 105 6.77 2.71 14.53
N LEU A 106 5.76 3.20 13.81
CA LEU A 106 4.88 2.37 12.98
C LEU A 106 5.65 1.76 11.81
N SER A 107 6.57 2.51 11.20
CA SER A 107 7.44 2.00 10.14
C SER A 107 8.34 0.86 10.65
N ARG A 108 8.90 1.00 11.86
CA ARG A 108 9.68 -0.05 12.53
C ARG A 108 8.81 -1.26 12.89
N ALA A 109 7.63 -1.04 13.45
CA ALA A 109 6.71 -2.12 13.82
C ALA A 109 6.29 -2.95 12.60
N ILE A 110 6.03 -2.32 11.46
CA ILE A 110 5.74 -3.02 10.21
C ILE A 110 6.94 -3.84 9.77
N SER A 111 8.16 -3.29 9.83
CA SER A 111 9.37 -4.02 9.48
C SER A 111 9.67 -5.22 10.40
N LEU A 112 9.09 -5.28 11.61
CA LEU A 112 9.26 -6.40 12.54
C LEU A 112 8.17 -7.48 12.39
N VAL A 113 7.03 -7.11 11.82
CA VAL A 113 5.86 -7.99 11.67
C VAL A 113 5.75 -8.55 10.24
N ASP A 114 6.27 -7.83 9.25
CA ASP A 114 6.44 -8.27 7.87
C ASP A 114 7.66 -9.20 7.72
#